data_AF-A0A627Y453-F1
#
_entry.id   AF-A0A627Y453-F1
#
_cell.length_a   1.000
_cell.length_b   1.000
_cell.length_c   1.000
_cell.angle_alpha   90.00
_cell.angle_beta   90.00
_cell.angle_gamma   90.00
#
_symmetry.space_group_name_H-M   'P 1'
#
loop_
_entity.id
_entity.type
_entity.pdbx_description
1 polymer ?
#
loop_
_entity_poly.entity_id
_entity_poly.type
_entity_poly.pdbx_seq_one_letter_code
_entity_poly.pdbx_strand_id
1 'polypeptide(L)' 'MTIRVDREDGPALEGFLSQHNGVKAFLWTPPYGYRQIKVVCRKWSVKAGLLKTTFTATFEQVIS' A
#
# COMPACT_ATOMS: atom_id res chain seq x y z
N MET A 1 7.86 0.84 -2.89
CA MET A 1 7.97 1.46 -1.55
C MET A 1 7.84 0.41 -0.46
N THR A 2 8.34 0.70 0.73
CA THR A 2 8.23 -0.18 1.89
C THR A 2 7.36 0.46 2.95
N ILE A 3 6.33 -0.25 3.41
CA ILE A 3 5.43 0.17 4.48
C ILE A 3 5.63 -0.80 5.64
N ARG A 4 5.83 -0.28 6.85
CA ARG A 4 5.94 -1.08 8.07
C ARG A 4 4.81 -0.70 9.00
N VAL A 5 4.01 -1.69 9.36
CA VAL A 5 2.88 -1.54 10.29
C VAL A 5 3.06 -2.49 11.46
N ASP A 6 2.34 -2.25 12.55
CA ASP A 6 2.24 -3.22 13.63
C ASP A 6 1.61 -4.51 13.13
N ARG A 7 1.95 -5.63 13.78
CA ARG A 7 1.50 -6.96 13.33
C ARG A 7 -0.03 -7.04 13.26
N GLU A 8 -0.72 -6.40 14.20
CA GLU A 8 -2.18 -6.30 14.29
C GLU A 8 -2.82 -5.50 13.15
N ASP A 9 -2.12 -4.51 12.59
CA ASP A 9 -2.60 -3.69 11.47
C ASP A 9 -2.34 -4.34 10.11
N GLY A 10 -1.48 -5.37 10.06
CA GLY A 10 -1.13 -6.10 8.84
C GLY A 10 -2.34 -6.55 8.03
N PRO A 11 -3.30 -7.28 8.63
CA PRO A 11 -4.51 -7.73 7.94
C PRO A 11 -5.37 -6.57 7.39
N ALA A 12 -5.42 -5.43 8.08
CA ALA A 12 -6.19 -4.28 7.61
C ALA A 12 -5.57 -3.67 6.35
N LEU A 13 -4.23 -3.50 6.34
CA LEU A 13 -3.52 -3.00 5.16
C LEU A 13 -3.57 -3.99 3.99
N GLU A 14 -3.41 -5.28 4.25
CA GLU A 14 -3.53 -6.32 3.22
C GLU A 14 -4.95 -6.38 2.64
N GLY A 15 -5.97 -6.30 3.50
CA GLY A 15 -7.37 -6.23 3.10
C GLY A 15 -7.66 -5.01 2.24
N PHE A 16 -7.13 -3.84 2.60
CA PHE A 16 -7.24 -2.62 1.78
C PHE A 16 -6.64 -2.82 0.39
N LEU A 17 -5.39 -3.30 0.29
CA LEU A 17 -4.74 -3.53 -1.00
C LEU A 17 -5.49 -4.56 -1.85
N SER A 18 -5.98 -5.63 -1.20
CA SER A 18 -6.77 -6.69 -1.84
C SER A 18 -8.14 -6.21 -2.33
N GLN A 19 -8.83 -5.37 -1.56
CA GLN A 19 -10.11 -4.77 -1.97
C GLN A 19 -9.97 -3.89 -3.21
N HIS A 20 -8.81 -3.24 -3.35
CA HIS A 20 -8.47 -2.49 -4.56
C HIS A 20 -8.00 -3.39 -5.72
N ASN A 21 -7.65 -4.65 -5.43
CA ASN A 21 -7.27 -5.72 -6.35
C ASN A 21 -6.30 -5.30 -7.46
N GLY A 22 -5.44 -4.31 -7.16
CA GLY A 22 -4.53 -3.71 -8.12
C GLY A 22 -5.12 -2.99 -9.34
N VAL A 23 -6.44 -2.94 -9.47
CA VAL A 23 -7.13 -2.29 -10.60
C VAL A 23 -7.87 -1.02 -10.18
N LYS A 24 -8.36 -0.96 -8.95
CA LYS A 24 -9.09 0.20 -8.45
C LYS A 24 -8.11 1.23 -7.91
N ALA A 25 -8.09 2.39 -8.54
CA ALA A 25 -7.25 3.48 -8.08
C ALA A 25 -7.72 4.02 -6.72
N PHE A 26 -6.76 4.42 -5.88
CA PHE A 26 -7.01 5.10 -4.61
C PHE A 26 -6.13 6.34 -4.50
N LEU A 27 -6.51 7.23 -3.60
CA LEU A 27 -5.73 8.41 -3.32
C LEU A 27 -4.60 8.07 -2.35
N TRP A 28 -3.40 8.52 -2.68
CA TRP A 28 -2.20 8.28 -1.90
C TRP A 28 -1.36 9.57 -1.82
N THR A 29 -0.86 9.85 -0.62
CA THR A 29 0.11 10.93 -0.41
C THR A 29 1.48 10.29 -0.23
N PRO A 30 2.43 10.53 -1.15
CA PRO A 30 3.77 9.98 -1.03
C PRO A 30 4.46 10.45 0.25
N PRO A 31 5.27 9.60 0.89
CA PRO A 31 6.24 10.12 1.86
C PRO A 31 7.12 11.12 1.09
N TYR A 32 7.32 12.31 1.67
CA TYR A 32 8.02 13.45 1.06
C TYR A 32 7.27 14.17 -0.08
N GLY A 33 6.05 13.74 -0.42
CA GLY A 33 5.15 14.46 -1.31
C GLY A 33 4.18 15.36 -0.53
N TYR A 34 3.83 16.51 -1.11
CA TYR A 34 2.83 17.44 -0.55
C TYR A 34 1.48 17.37 -1.27
N ARG A 35 1.40 16.62 -2.38
CA ARG A 35 0.17 16.44 -3.16
C ARG A 35 -0.31 15.01 -3.05
N GLN A 36 -1.60 14.87 -2.83
CA GLN A 36 -2.30 13.61 -2.95
C GLN A 36 -2.43 13.27 -4.43
N ILE A 37 -2.02 12.06 -4.81
CA ILE A 37 -2.09 11.55 -6.18
C ILE A 37 -2.98 10.32 -6.24
N LYS A 38 -3.57 10.07 -7.41
CA LYS A 38 -4.34 8.84 -7.66
C LYS A 38 -3.37 7.76 -8.14
N VAL A 39 -3.34 6.62 -7.46
CA VAL A 39 -2.44 5.49 -7.76
C VAL A 39 -3.19 4.17 -7.83
N VAL A 40 -2.60 3.19 -8.49
CA VAL A 40 -2.96 1.78 -8.40
C VAL A 40 -1.82 0.97 -7.79
N CYS A 41 -2.14 -0.11 -7.09
CA CYS A 41 -1.15 -1.04 -6.54
C CYS A 41 -1.33 -2.45 -7.09
N ARG A 42 -0.71 -2.74 -8.24
CA ARG A 42 -0.87 -4.03 -8.94
C ARG A 42 -0.15 -5.19 -8.28
N LYS A 43 0.90 -4.89 -7.52
CA LYS A 43 1.76 -5.89 -6.91
C LYS A 43 2.26 -5.40 -5.57
N TRP A 44 2.09 -6.25 -4.57
CA TRP A 44 2.73 -6.12 -3.28
C TRP A 44 3.22 -7.49 -2.79
N SER A 45 4.17 -7.47 -1.85
CA SER A 45 4.58 -8.63 -1.08
C SER A 45 4.56 -8.30 0.40
N VAL A 46 4.30 -9.33 1.21
CA VAL A 46 4.17 -9.20 2.67
C VAL A 46 5.21 -10.06 3.36
N LYS A 47 5.87 -9.49 4.36
CA LYS A 47 6.75 -10.21 5.27
C LYS A 47 6.30 -9.96 6.71
N ALA A 48 5.65 -10.95 7.30
CA ALA A 48 5.23 -10.91 8.69
C ALA A 48 6.42 -11.19 9.62
N GLY A 49 6.74 -10.24 10.49
CA GLY A 49 7.69 -10.40 11.59
C GLY A 49 6.98 -10.65 12.93
N LEU A 50 7.76 -10.73 14.00
CA LEU A 50 7.22 -10.94 15.35
C LEU A 50 6.39 -9.75 15.85
N LEU A 51 6.87 -8.52 15.62
CA LEU A 51 6.22 -7.28 16.08
C LEU A 51 5.66 -6.43 14.93
N LYS A 52 6.30 -6.48 13.76
CA LYS A 52 5.95 -5.64 12.62
C LYS A 52 5.68 -6.49 11.38
N THR A 53 4.76 -6.02 10.55
CA THR A 53 4.54 -6.56 9.20
C THR A 53 5.10 -5.57 8.19
N THR A 54 5.93 -6.07 7.28
CA THR A 54 6.55 -5.26 6.22
C THR A 54 5.89 -5.56 4.88
N PHE A 55 5.35 -4.52 4.25
CA PHE A 55 4.81 -4.57 2.89
C PHE A 55 5.79 -3.94 1.92
N THR A 56 6.05 -4.59 0.80
CA THR A 56 6.74 -4.00 -0.35
C THR A 56 5.74 -3.88 -1.48
N ALA A 57 5.32 -2.65 -1.78
CA ALA A 57 4.29 -2.35 -2.76
C ALA A 57 4.81 -1.41 -3.85
N THR A 58 4.33 -1.58 -5.09
CA THR A 58 4.56 -0.61 -6.17
C THR A 58 3.29 0.18 -6.41
N PHE A 59 3.37 1.50 -6.30
CA PHE A 59 2.28 2.42 -6.59
C PHE A 59 2.56 3.14 -7.89
N GLU A 60 1.65 2.99 -8.85
CA GLU A 60 1.75 3.59 -10.17
C GLU A 60 0.70 4.68 -10.28
N GLN A 61 1.12 5.90 -10.60
CA GLN A 61 0.19 7.01 -10.76
C GLN A 61 -0.71 6.79 -11.96
N VAL A 62 -2.00 7.08 -11.78
CA VAL A 62 -2.99 7.09 -12.86
C VAL A 62 -3.26 8.55 -13.22
N ILE A 63 -3.03 8.90 -14.47
CA ILE A 63 -3.48 10.17 -15.04
C ILE A 63 -4.91 9.93 -15.54
N SER A 64 -5.88 10.61 -14.93
CA SER A 64 -7.28 10.61 -15.36
C SER A 64 -7.60 11.88 -16.11
#